data_AF-N2BDY0-F1
#
_entry.id   AF-N2BDY0-F1
#
_cell.length_a   1.000
_cell.length_b   1.000
_cell.length_c   1.000
_cell.angle_alpha   90.00
_cell.angle_beta   90.00
_cell.angle_gamma   90.00
#
_symmetry.space_group_name_H-M   'P 1'
#
loop_
_entity.id
_entity.type
_entity.pdbx_description
1 polymer ?
#
loop_
_entity_poly.entity_id
_entity_poly.type
_entity_poly.pdbx_seq_one_letter_code
_entity_poly.pdbx_strand_id
1 'polypeptide(L)'
;MRYFESDESFMPYIEQGSNRIYLHEANEDIYTIYHPSDAGNLIESSLMNKIISLASLKHITLQRYMSYLDSFSVPPLIIKSEATSTQETSNLILQSALNLRSNGVGLFAKDDILEVLNGNVDKGTFLDFVRYCDECISKVITSQVLAGNNVQNGTQALGNVHEGITKNVLEFDAGLLAENITPLLAKMLEYNFSHVAPFYFEIDTNTEKDEKLQAEVYNLLSNMGIKVPLKHLENTFKIEGLEYRDNIDLDINSPLSFKNMQKNREIKDGNINTLDSIDKLEHTLSPKDTFNLNALLKDCKTYDEAFLKLESMLKGSDLELAKDELSNYIANAMIYGKGSVHNDL
;
A
#
# COMPACT_ATOMS: atom_id res chain seq x y z
N MET A 1 -35.92 2.68 -6.92
CA MET A 1 -35.19 3.82 -6.33
C MET A 1 -34.17 4.24 -7.38
N ARG A 2 -34.43 5.34 -8.11
CA ARG A 2 -33.48 5.84 -9.13
C ARG A 2 -32.49 6.73 -8.40
N TYR A 3 -31.22 6.33 -8.43
CA TYR A 3 -30.14 6.96 -7.70
C TYR A 3 -29.59 8.11 -8.54
N PHE A 4 -30.08 9.33 -8.29
CA PHE A 4 -29.60 10.61 -8.82
C PHE A 4 -29.64 10.76 -10.35
N GLU A 5 -30.52 11.63 -10.84
CA GLU A 5 -30.49 12.08 -12.23
C GLU A 5 -29.80 13.45 -12.30
N SER A 6 -29.08 13.72 -13.39
CA SER A 6 -28.45 15.01 -13.65
C SER A 6 -29.10 15.64 -14.88
N ASP A 7 -29.37 16.94 -14.85
CA ASP A 7 -29.90 17.64 -16.03
C ASP A 7 -28.81 17.92 -17.08
N GLU A 8 -29.16 18.61 -18.18
CA GLU A 8 -28.20 19.00 -19.23
C GLU A 8 -27.10 19.96 -18.71
N SER A 9 -27.29 20.55 -17.54
CA SER A 9 -26.31 21.39 -16.83
C SER A 9 -25.55 20.62 -15.75
N PHE A 10 -25.72 19.29 -15.70
CA PHE A 10 -25.10 18.37 -14.74
C PHE A 10 -25.44 18.63 -13.28
N MET A 11 -26.59 19.26 -13.01
CA MET A 11 -27.06 19.53 -11.66
C MET A 11 -27.78 18.29 -11.12
N PRO A 12 -27.34 17.70 -9.99
CA PRO A 12 -27.95 16.49 -9.47
C PRO A 12 -29.31 16.82 -8.83
N TYR A 13 -30.32 16.03 -9.15
CA TYR A 13 -31.67 16.17 -8.60
C TYR A 13 -32.28 14.81 -8.22
N ILE A 14 -33.26 14.86 -7.32
CA ILE A 14 -34.13 13.74 -6.96
C ILE A 14 -35.49 13.99 -7.60
N GLU A 15 -36.00 13.00 -8.34
CA GLU A 15 -37.34 13.06 -8.93
C GLU A 15 -38.35 12.37 -8.01
N GLN A 16 -39.36 13.11 -7.58
CA GLN A 16 -40.49 12.58 -6.81
C GLN A 16 -41.79 12.86 -7.58
N GLY A 17 -42.25 11.86 -8.34
CA GLY A 17 -43.40 12.02 -9.22
C GLY A 17 -43.07 12.91 -10.41
N SER A 18 -43.72 14.06 -10.53
CA SER A 18 -43.47 15.06 -11.58
C SER A 18 -42.54 16.19 -11.15
N ASN A 19 -42.13 16.22 -9.88
CA ASN A 19 -41.31 17.29 -9.31
C ASN A 19 -39.84 16.87 -9.25
N ARG A 20 -38.96 17.77 -9.68
CA ARG A 20 -37.51 17.64 -9.55
C ARG A 20 -37.04 18.51 -8.39
N ILE A 21 -36.37 17.89 -7.43
CA ILE A 21 -35.77 18.56 -6.28
C ILE A 21 -34.26 18.62 -6.53
N TYR A 22 -33.75 19.80 -6.85
CA TYR A 22 -32.33 19.99 -7.09
C TYR A 22 -31.57 20.00 -5.77
N LEU A 23 -30.45 19.26 -5.73
CA LEU A 23 -29.65 19.08 -4.51
C LEU A 23 -28.69 20.24 -4.22
N HIS A 24 -28.48 21.12 -5.20
CA HIS A 24 -27.65 22.32 -5.07
C HIS A 24 -28.45 23.57 -4.69
N GLU A 25 -29.78 23.53 -4.84
CA GLU A 25 -30.63 24.56 -4.26
C GLU A 25 -30.69 24.33 -2.76
N ALA A 26 -30.52 25.41 -1.99
CA ALA A 26 -30.54 25.46 -0.54
C ALA A 26 -31.91 25.05 0.05
N ASN A 27 -32.32 23.81 -0.20
CA ASN A 27 -33.41 23.18 0.52
C ASN A 27 -32.90 22.85 1.91
N GLU A 28 -33.43 23.54 2.92
CA GLU A 28 -33.09 23.31 4.33
C GLU A 28 -33.38 21.87 4.78
N ASP A 29 -34.16 21.12 4.00
CA ASP A 29 -34.58 19.74 4.28
C ASP A 29 -33.58 18.67 3.79
N ILE A 30 -32.64 19.00 2.91
CA ILE A 30 -31.71 18.02 2.33
C ILE A 30 -30.27 18.44 2.62
N TYR A 31 -29.57 17.60 3.36
CA TYR A 31 -28.17 17.79 3.70
C TYR A 31 -27.27 16.98 2.74
N THR A 32 -26.38 17.67 2.03
CA THR A 32 -25.47 17.07 1.05
C THR A 32 -24.02 17.16 1.52
N ILE A 33 -23.30 16.04 1.40
CA ILE A 33 -21.86 15.95 1.69
C ILE A 33 -21.15 15.80 0.36
N TYR A 34 -20.16 16.65 0.11
CA TYR A 34 -19.31 16.57 -1.07
C TYR A 34 -17.89 16.22 -0.65
N HIS A 35 -17.31 15.20 -1.30
CA HIS A 35 -15.90 14.92 -1.13
C HIS A 35 -15.07 15.89 -2.00
N PRO A 36 -13.88 16.38 -1.58
CA PRO A 36 -13.09 17.34 -2.36
C PRO A 36 -12.62 16.81 -3.72
N SER A 37 -12.53 15.48 -3.86
CA SER A 37 -12.31 14.87 -5.19
C SER A 37 -13.48 15.05 -6.15
N ASP A 38 -14.67 15.37 -5.63
CA ASP A 38 -15.91 15.60 -6.35
C ASP A 38 -16.13 17.11 -6.62
N ALA A 39 -15.05 17.91 -6.65
CA ALA A 39 -15.09 19.36 -6.89
C ALA A 39 -15.58 19.78 -8.30
N GLY A 40 -16.15 18.84 -9.07
CA GLY A 40 -16.80 19.08 -10.35
C GLY A 40 -18.11 18.29 -10.44
N ASN A 41 -18.51 17.95 -11.66
CA ASN A 41 -19.66 17.06 -11.87
C ASN A 41 -19.41 15.71 -11.17
N LEU A 42 -20.38 15.24 -10.37
CA LEU A 42 -20.31 13.94 -9.67
C LEU A 42 -19.97 12.79 -10.64
N ILE A 43 -20.45 12.87 -11.88
CA ILE A 43 -20.21 11.85 -12.91
C ILE A 43 -18.77 11.90 -13.43
N GLU A 44 -18.17 13.08 -13.56
CA GLU A 44 -16.87 13.27 -14.21
C GLU A 44 -15.69 13.35 -13.24
N SER A 45 -15.92 13.83 -12.01
CA SER A 45 -14.88 14.10 -11.03
C SER A 45 -14.79 13.04 -9.92
N SER A 46 -15.82 12.20 -9.76
CA SER A 46 -15.87 11.23 -8.66
C SER A 46 -14.65 10.30 -8.62
N LEU A 47 -14.26 9.93 -7.40
CA LEU A 47 -13.27 8.89 -7.14
C LEU A 47 -13.57 7.62 -7.95
N MET A 48 -14.85 7.25 -8.09
CA MET A 48 -15.27 6.08 -8.85
C MET A 48 -14.99 6.22 -10.36
N ASN A 49 -15.16 7.42 -10.91
CA ASN A 49 -14.88 7.67 -12.33
C ASN A 49 -13.38 7.50 -12.63
N LYS A 50 -12.50 7.84 -11.68
CA LYS A 50 -11.04 7.63 -11.83
C LYS A 50 -10.66 6.15 -11.87
N ILE A 51 -11.47 5.28 -11.27
CA ILE A 51 -11.17 3.85 -11.10
C ILE A 51 -11.90 2.98 -12.13
N ILE A 52 -13.06 3.41 -12.64
CA ILE A 52 -13.96 2.56 -13.44
C ILE A 52 -13.30 2.03 -14.71
N SER A 53 -12.49 2.84 -15.39
CA SER A 53 -11.77 2.44 -16.61
C SER A 53 -10.78 1.32 -16.31
N LEU A 54 -10.02 1.46 -15.22
CA LEU A 54 -9.02 0.50 -14.78
C LEU A 54 -9.64 -0.79 -14.25
N ALA A 55 -10.71 -0.69 -13.47
CA ALA A 55 -11.47 -1.84 -12.97
C ALA A 55 -12.12 -2.62 -14.12
N SER A 56 -12.69 -1.92 -15.11
CA SER A 56 -13.26 -2.54 -16.31
C SER A 56 -12.18 -3.24 -17.14
N LEU A 57 -11.03 -2.59 -17.32
CA LEU A 57 -9.90 -3.17 -18.03
C LEU A 57 -9.38 -4.43 -17.32
N LYS A 58 -9.22 -4.39 -15.99
CA LYS A 58 -8.88 -5.57 -15.18
C LYS A 58 -9.88 -6.71 -15.39
N HIS A 59 -11.18 -6.40 -15.32
CA HIS A 59 -12.25 -7.39 -15.48
C HIS A 59 -12.23 -8.04 -16.88
N ILE A 60 -12.14 -7.23 -17.94
CA ILE A 60 -12.08 -7.72 -19.33
C ILE A 60 -10.83 -8.58 -19.53
N THR A 61 -9.68 -8.14 -19.04
CA THR A 61 -8.42 -8.88 -19.19
C THR A 61 -8.48 -10.22 -18.47
N LEU A 62 -9.03 -10.28 -17.24
CA LEU A 62 -9.27 -11.53 -16.53
C LEU A 62 -10.21 -12.46 -17.31
N GLN A 63 -11.33 -11.93 -17.81
CA GLN A 63 -12.29 -12.71 -18.60
C GLN A 63 -11.63 -13.30 -19.86
N ARG A 64 -10.86 -12.50 -20.59
CA ARG A 64 -10.15 -12.94 -21.80
C ARG A 64 -9.09 -13.99 -21.49
N TYR A 65 -8.39 -13.84 -20.38
CA TYR A 65 -7.40 -14.82 -19.96
C TYR A 65 -8.04 -16.15 -19.55
N MET A 66 -9.20 -16.13 -18.89
CA MET A 66 -9.95 -17.36 -18.60
C MET A 66 -10.41 -18.05 -19.89
N SER A 67 -10.95 -17.31 -20.86
CA SER A 67 -11.28 -17.87 -22.18
C SER A 67 -10.06 -18.43 -22.93
N TYR A 68 -8.89 -17.81 -22.74
CA TYR A 68 -7.63 -18.31 -23.26
C TYR A 68 -7.24 -19.63 -22.56
N LEU A 69 -7.28 -19.71 -21.22
CA LEU A 69 -7.01 -20.94 -20.46
C LEU A 69 -7.96 -22.09 -20.83
N ASP A 70 -9.25 -21.79 -21.04
CA ASP A 70 -10.22 -22.77 -21.55
C ASP A 70 -9.80 -23.31 -22.92
N SER A 71 -9.26 -22.43 -23.78
CA SER A 71 -8.73 -22.84 -25.08
C SER A 71 -7.49 -23.75 -24.96
N PHE A 72 -6.67 -23.67 -23.91
CA PHE A 72 -5.59 -24.66 -23.66
C PHE A 72 -6.12 -26.00 -23.17
N SER A 73 -7.24 -25.98 -22.46
CA SER A 73 -7.85 -27.20 -21.95
C SER A 73 -8.39 -28.06 -23.08
N VAL A 74 -8.90 -27.43 -24.15
CA VAL A 74 -9.33 -28.11 -25.38
C VAL A 74 -8.81 -27.33 -26.60
N PRO A 75 -7.55 -27.53 -27.01
CA PRO A 75 -6.96 -26.71 -28.05
C PRO A 75 -7.66 -26.91 -29.40
N PRO A 76 -7.72 -25.86 -30.23
CA PRO A 76 -8.19 -26.00 -31.60
C PRO A 76 -7.29 -26.96 -32.38
N LEU A 77 -7.91 -27.84 -33.15
CA LEU A 77 -7.23 -28.76 -34.05
C LEU A 77 -7.27 -28.18 -35.46
N ILE A 78 -6.11 -28.10 -36.11
CA ILE A 78 -5.97 -27.74 -37.51
C ILE A 78 -5.64 -29.02 -38.27
N ILE A 79 -6.47 -29.35 -39.25
CA ILE A 79 -6.29 -30.51 -40.10
C ILE A 79 -5.86 -30.01 -41.47
N LYS A 80 -4.68 -30.42 -41.93
CA LYS A 80 -4.21 -30.17 -43.29
C LYS A 80 -4.26 -31.49 -44.04
N SER A 81 -5.14 -31.59 -45.03
CA SER A 81 -5.31 -32.78 -45.86
C SER A 81 -5.56 -32.40 -47.31
N GLU A 82 -4.86 -33.08 -48.22
CA GLU A 82 -5.11 -32.96 -49.66
C GLU A 82 -6.37 -33.74 -50.09
N ALA A 83 -6.86 -34.66 -49.25
CA ALA A 83 -8.02 -35.52 -49.52
C ALA A 83 -9.38 -34.83 -49.32
N THR A 84 -9.41 -33.49 -49.38
CA THR A 84 -10.65 -32.68 -49.30
C THR A 84 -11.45 -32.71 -50.62
N SER A 85 -10.95 -33.42 -51.65
CA SER A 85 -11.54 -33.50 -52.98
C SER A 85 -12.90 -34.19 -53.06
N THR A 86 -13.25 -35.05 -52.09
CA THR A 86 -14.57 -35.70 -51.97
C THR A 86 -15.23 -35.42 -50.63
N GLN A 87 -16.54 -35.16 -50.63
CA GLN A 87 -17.31 -34.83 -49.42
C GLN A 87 -17.27 -35.95 -48.36
N GLU A 88 -17.24 -37.21 -48.81
CA GLU A 88 -17.23 -38.39 -47.94
C GLU A 88 -15.91 -38.53 -47.16
N THR A 89 -14.76 -38.37 -47.84
CA THR A 89 -13.44 -38.43 -47.21
C THR A 89 -13.22 -37.29 -46.23
N SER A 90 -13.65 -36.07 -46.59
CA SER A 90 -13.60 -34.90 -45.70
C SER A 90 -14.41 -35.13 -44.41
N ASN A 91 -15.61 -35.70 -44.52
CA ASN A 91 -16.44 -36.02 -43.36
C ASN A 91 -15.81 -37.10 -42.46
N LEU A 92 -15.18 -38.13 -43.06
CA LEU A 92 -14.48 -39.17 -42.29
C LEU A 92 -13.30 -38.59 -41.51
N ILE A 93 -12.48 -37.74 -42.13
CA ILE A 93 -11.34 -37.09 -41.49
C ILE A 93 -11.81 -36.17 -40.35
N LEU A 94 -12.89 -35.41 -40.57
CA LEU A 94 -13.48 -34.55 -39.54
C LEU A 94 -14.03 -35.38 -38.35
N GLN A 95 -14.73 -36.49 -38.61
CA GLN A 95 -15.19 -37.38 -37.55
C GLN A 95 -14.03 -38.01 -36.78
N SER A 96 -12.96 -38.44 -37.46
CA SER A 96 -11.74 -38.94 -36.82
C SER A 96 -11.13 -37.89 -35.87
N ALA A 97 -11.09 -36.62 -36.26
CA ALA A 97 -10.60 -35.54 -35.40
C ALA A 97 -11.51 -35.25 -34.21
N LEU A 98 -12.83 -35.32 -34.38
CA LEU A 98 -13.79 -35.19 -33.26
C LEU A 98 -13.69 -36.35 -32.27
N ASN A 99 -13.50 -37.58 -32.77
CA ASN A 99 -13.25 -38.75 -31.93
C ASN A 99 -11.94 -38.60 -31.15
N LEU A 100 -10.88 -38.14 -31.81
CA LEU A 100 -9.60 -37.87 -31.13
C LEU A 100 -9.75 -36.80 -30.04
N ARG A 101 -10.53 -35.73 -30.29
CA ARG A 101 -10.83 -34.67 -29.31
C ARG A 101 -11.57 -35.17 -28.07
N SER A 102 -12.37 -36.24 -28.19
CA SER A 102 -13.14 -36.84 -27.09
C SER A 102 -12.39 -37.98 -26.38
N ASN A 103 -11.05 -37.97 -26.41
CA ASN A 103 -10.17 -39.02 -25.89
C ASN A 103 -10.37 -40.40 -26.58
N GLY A 104 -10.83 -40.41 -27.82
CA GLY A 104 -10.97 -41.61 -28.64
C GLY A 104 -9.75 -41.89 -29.52
N VAL A 105 -9.96 -42.75 -30.53
CA VAL A 105 -8.96 -43.08 -31.55
C VAL A 105 -9.36 -42.40 -32.87
N GLY A 106 -8.39 -41.82 -33.57
CA GLY A 106 -8.57 -41.23 -34.90
C GLY A 106 -7.86 -42.04 -35.98
N LEU A 107 -8.50 -42.17 -37.15
CA LEU A 107 -7.90 -42.77 -38.35
C LEU A 107 -7.56 -41.64 -39.34
N PHE A 108 -6.29 -41.55 -39.74
CA PHE A 108 -5.76 -40.54 -40.65
C PHE A 108 -4.88 -41.20 -41.72
N ALA A 109 -4.84 -40.63 -42.92
CA ALA A 109 -3.94 -41.07 -43.98
C ALA A 109 -2.50 -40.67 -43.67
N LYS A 110 -1.52 -41.27 -44.37
CA LYS A 110 -0.09 -41.02 -44.13
C LYS A 110 0.31 -39.55 -44.32
N ASP A 111 -0.36 -38.85 -45.22
CA ASP A 111 -0.06 -37.46 -45.59
C ASP A 111 -0.96 -36.45 -44.86
N ASP A 112 -1.91 -36.91 -44.03
CA ASP A 112 -2.74 -36.02 -43.22
C ASP A 112 -1.94 -35.47 -42.04
N ILE A 113 -1.89 -34.14 -41.92
CA ILE A 113 -1.18 -33.47 -40.83
C ILE A 113 -2.22 -32.91 -39.85
N LEU A 114 -2.15 -33.39 -38.61
CA LEU A 114 -2.90 -32.86 -37.49
C LEU A 114 -2.01 -31.96 -36.64
N GLU A 115 -2.35 -30.68 -36.58
CA GLU A 115 -1.65 -29.69 -35.76
C GLU A 115 -2.57 -29.17 -34.65
N VAL A 116 -1.98 -28.96 -33.47
CA VAL A 116 -2.65 -28.33 -32.35
C VAL A 116 -2.25 -26.85 -32.35
N LEU A 117 -3.23 -25.95 -32.34
CA LEU A 117 -2.93 -24.52 -32.24
C LEU A 117 -2.52 -24.18 -30.80
N ASN A 118 -1.21 -24.10 -30.57
CA ASN A 118 -0.66 -23.67 -29.29
C ASN A 118 -0.38 -22.16 -29.33
N GLY A 119 -1.07 -21.41 -28.48
CA GLY A 119 -0.73 -20.01 -28.23
C GLY A 119 0.40 -19.93 -27.20
N ASN A 120 1.37 -19.04 -27.40
CA ASN A 120 2.40 -18.77 -26.40
C ASN A 120 2.09 -17.41 -25.74
N VAL A 121 1.35 -17.42 -24.63
CA VAL A 121 1.15 -16.23 -23.81
C VAL A 121 1.97 -16.40 -22.55
N ASP A 122 2.84 -15.43 -22.30
CA ASP A 122 3.61 -15.39 -21.07
C ASP A 122 2.66 -15.15 -19.87
N LYS A 123 2.61 -16.15 -18.98
CA LYS A 123 1.79 -16.08 -17.76
C LYS A 123 2.28 -14.98 -16.82
N GLY A 124 3.58 -14.67 -16.83
CA GLY A 124 4.19 -13.61 -16.03
C GLY A 124 3.60 -12.25 -16.40
N THR A 125 3.73 -11.88 -17.68
CA THR A 125 3.19 -10.63 -18.22
C THR A 125 1.70 -10.41 -17.90
N PHE A 126 0.88 -11.47 -17.97
CA PHE A 126 -0.53 -11.36 -17.59
C PHE A 126 -0.73 -11.05 -16.11
N LEU A 127 -0.07 -11.78 -15.22
CA LEU A 127 -0.18 -11.57 -13.78
C LEU A 127 0.38 -10.20 -13.38
N ASP A 128 1.46 -9.75 -14.01
CA ASP A 128 2.05 -8.43 -13.81
C ASP A 128 1.10 -7.32 -14.22
N PHE A 129 0.37 -7.50 -15.32
CA PHE A 129 -0.67 -6.56 -15.74
C PHE A 129 -1.83 -6.48 -14.72
N VAL A 130 -2.30 -7.62 -14.23
CA VAL A 130 -3.36 -7.65 -13.20
C VAL A 130 -2.89 -6.97 -11.92
N ARG A 131 -1.65 -7.24 -11.49
CA ARG A 131 -1.03 -6.56 -10.34
C ARG A 131 -0.94 -5.06 -10.57
N TYR A 132 -0.47 -4.62 -11.74
CA TYR A 132 -0.40 -3.21 -12.08
C TYR A 132 -1.77 -2.51 -11.95
N CYS A 133 -2.86 -3.16 -12.41
CA CYS A 133 -4.20 -2.64 -12.19
C CYS A 133 -4.54 -2.53 -10.70
N ASP A 134 -4.26 -3.56 -9.90
CA ASP A 134 -4.52 -3.53 -8.45
C ASP A 134 -3.73 -2.45 -7.71
N GLU A 135 -2.48 -2.24 -8.10
CA GLU A 135 -1.63 -1.19 -7.56
C GLU A 135 -2.17 0.19 -7.89
N CYS A 136 -2.57 0.44 -9.14
CA CYS A 136 -3.13 1.72 -9.54
C CYS A 136 -4.48 2.00 -8.84
N ILE A 137 -5.36 0.99 -8.67
CA ILE A 137 -6.59 1.15 -7.89
C ILE A 137 -6.27 1.51 -6.43
N SER A 138 -5.33 0.77 -5.82
CA SER A 138 -4.94 1.00 -4.42
C SER A 138 -4.33 2.39 -4.21
N LYS A 139 -3.53 2.90 -5.16
CA LYS A 139 -2.99 4.27 -5.13
C LYS A 139 -4.09 5.32 -5.16
N VAL A 140 -5.13 5.13 -5.97
CA VAL A 140 -6.20 6.12 -6.09
C VAL A 140 -7.07 6.15 -4.83
N ILE A 141 -7.34 5.01 -4.20
CA ILE A 141 -8.22 4.94 -3.01
C ILE A 141 -7.43 5.25 -1.73
N THR A 142 -6.33 4.53 -1.49
CA THR A 142 -5.63 4.52 -0.21
C THR A 142 -4.30 5.28 -0.23
N SER A 143 -3.95 5.89 -1.37
CA SER A 143 -2.66 6.56 -1.58
C SER A 143 -1.43 5.66 -1.40
N GLN A 144 -1.61 4.33 -1.37
CA GLN A 144 -0.54 3.36 -1.20
C GLN A 144 -0.77 2.07 -2.00
N VAL A 145 0.28 1.27 -2.11
CA VAL A 145 0.33 0.07 -2.99
C VAL A 145 0.47 -1.22 -2.21
N LEU A 146 1.00 -1.14 -0.99
CA LEU A 146 1.57 -2.29 -0.30
C LEU A 146 0.56 -3.17 0.43
N ALA A 147 -0.71 -2.73 0.52
CA ALA A 147 -1.76 -3.48 1.19
C ALA A 147 -2.02 -4.87 0.56
N GLY A 148 -1.51 -5.16 -0.65
CA GLY A 148 -1.67 -6.46 -1.31
C GLY A 148 -0.42 -7.15 -1.88
N ASN A 149 0.73 -6.47 -2.02
CA ASN A 149 1.78 -6.93 -2.96
C ASN A 149 3.14 -7.39 -2.39
N ASN A 150 3.47 -7.13 -1.11
CA ASN A 150 4.81 -7.46 -0.58
C ASN A 150 4.77 -8.48 0.57
N VAL A 151 4.61 -9.76 0.25
CA VAL A 151 4.74 -10.85 1.23
C VAL A 151 6.22 -11.24 1.44
N GLN A 152 7.12 -11.00 0.47
CA GLN A 152 8.49 -11.53 0.53
C GLN A 152 9.52 -10.62 1.21
N ASN A 153 9.38 -9.29 1.17
CA ASN A 153 10.41 -8.33 1.67
C ASN A 153 9.83 -7.25 2.62
N GLY A 154 8.85 -7.59 3.45
CA GLY A 154 8.27 -6.64 4.41
C GLY A 154 9.20 -6.38 5.59
N THR A 155 9.70 -5.15 5.74
CA THR A 155 10.43 -4.71 6.95
C THR A 155 9.48 -4.02 7.93
N GLN A 156 9.81 -4.03 9.22
CA GLN A 156 9.04 -3.29 10.24
C GLN A 156 9.01 -1.77 9.97
N ALA A 157 10.10 -1.22 9.42
CA ALA A 157 10.15 0.18 9.00
C ALA A 157 9.14 0.49 7.88
N LEU A 158 9.01 -0.42 6.91
CA LEU A 158 8.02 -0.30 5.84
C LEU A 158 6.59 -0.34 6.41
N GLY A 159 6.33 -1.27 7.34
CA GLY A 159 5.04 -1.36 8.04
C GLY A 159 4.62 -0.07 8.73
N ASN A 160 5.54 0.57 9.46
CA ASN A 160 5.28 1.84 10.15
C ASN A 160 4.95 2.99 9.18
N VAL A 161 5.62 3.04 8.02
CA VAL A 161 5.32 4.06 6.98
C VAL A 161 3.91 3.86 6.42
N HIS A 162 3.47 2.62 6.20
CA HIS A 162 2.11 2.32 5.72
C HIS A 162 1.03 2.62 6.74
N GLU A 163 1.26 2.31 8.00
CA GLU A 163 0.38 2.70 9.10
C GLU A 163 0.23 4.23 9.12
N GLY A 164 1.32 4.98 8.95
CA GLY A 164 1.30 6.44 8.84
C GLY A 164 0.48 6.98 7.66
N ILE A 165 0.66 6.43 6.44
CA ILE A 165 -0.12 6.87 5.26
C ILE A 165 -1.61 6.57 5.46
N THR A 166 -1.93 5.37 5.95
CA THR A 166 -3.33 4.96 6.19
C THR A 166 -3.98 5.86 7.24
N LYS A 167 -3.24 6.20 8.29
CA LYS A 167 -3.68 7.13 9.33
C LYS A 167 -3.92 8.54 8.78
N ASN A 168 -3.03 9.05 7.94
CA ASN A 168 -3.23 10.36 7.31
C ASN A 168 -4.51 10.41 6.46
N VAL A 169 -4.82 9.32 5.74
CA VAL A 169 -6.08 9.21 4.98
C VAL A 169 -7.29 9.18 5.92
N LEU A 170 -7.20 8.40 7.01
CA LEU A 170 -8.25 8.33 8.04
C LEU A 170 -8.51 9.70 8.68
N GLU A 171 -7.46 10.41 9.09
CA GLU A 171 -7.55 11.75 9.69
C GLU A 171 -8.14 12.77 8.71
N PHE A 172 -7.76 12.69 7.44
CA PHE A 172 -8.32 13.54 6.38
C PHE A 172 -9.83 13.30 6.20
N ASP A 173 -10.25 12.03 6.09
CA ASP A 173 -11.67 11.67 5.95
C ASP A 173 -12.48 12.09 7.18
N ALA A 174 -11.92 11.88 8.38
CA ALA A 174 -12.53 12.30 9.64
C ALA A 174 -12.71 13.82 9.71
N GLY A 175 -11.68 14.59 9.32
CA GLY A 175 -11.73 16.05 9.26
C GLY A 175 -12.77 16.56 8.26
N LEU A 176 -12.82 15.96 7.07
CA LEU A 176 -13.81 16.27 6.06
C LEU A 176 -15.23 16.02 6.55
N LEU A 177 -15.49 14.87 7.18
CA LEU A 177 -16.79 14.55 7.76
C LEU A 177 -17.15 15.52 8.88
N ALA A 178 -16.19 15.88 9.73
CA ALA A 178 -16.41 16.81 10.83
C ALA A 178 -16.78 18.22 10.33
N GLU A 179 -16.07 18.73 9.32
CA GLU A 179 -16.38 20.03 8.69
C GLU A 179 -17.78 20.05 8.09
N ASN A 180 -18.18 18.95 7.45
CA ASN A 180 -19.51 18.79 6.88
C ASN A 180 -20.60 18.71 7.99
N ILE A 181 -20.43 17.83 8.99
CA ILE A 181 -21.44 17.59 10.04
C ILE A 181 -21.65 18.82 10.94
N THR A 182 -20.62 19.68 11.11
CA THR A 182 -20.69 20.84 12.02
C THR A 182 -21.85 21.80 11.70
N PRO A 183 -22.05 22.29 10.46
CA PRO A 183 -23.22 23.06 10.06
C PRO A 183 -24.56 22.38 10.37
N LEU A 184 -24.66 21.06 10.16
CA LEU A 184 -25.89 20.31 10.43
C LEU A 184 -26.22 20.30 11.93
N LEU A 185 -25.22 20.05 12.77
CA LEU A 185 -25.38 20.11 14.23
C LEU A 185 -25.73 21.54 14.68
N ALA A 186 -25.11 22.56 14.09
CA ALA A 186 -25.42 23.95 14.42
C ALA A 186 -26.89 24.28 14.12
N LYS A 187 -27.38 23.91 12.93
CA LYS A 187 -28.79 24.10 12.54
C LYS A 187 -29.74 23.32 13.46
N MET A 188 -29.39 22.09 13.84
CA MET A 188 -30.17 21.30 14.79
C MET A 188 -30.25 21.98 16.17
N LEU A 189 -29.16 22.55 16.66
CA LEU A 189 -29.12 23.26 17.94
C LEU A 189 -29.92 24.56 17.88
N GLU A 190 -29.87 25.30 16.78
CA GLU A 190 -30.67 26.51 16.57
C GLU A 190 -32.18 26.26 16.68
N TYR A 191 -32.66 25.09 16.23
CA TYR A 191 -34.07 24.72 16.40
C TYR A 191 -34.47 24.43 17.85
N ASN A 192 -33.52 24.04 18.70
CA ASN A 192 -33.79 23.63 20.08
C ASN A 192 -33.46 24.71 21.12
N PHE A 193 -32.55 25.64 20.79
CA PHE A 193 -32.01 26.62 21.73
C PHE A 193 -32.01 28.03 21.12
N SER A 194 -32.47 29.02 21.90
CA SER A 194 -32.52 30.43 21.46
C SER A 194 -31.13 31.07 21.33
N HIS A 195 -30.12 30.52 21.98
CA HIS A 195 -28.74 30.96 21.89
C HIS A 195 -27.81 29.75 21.92
N VAL A 196 -27.26 29.39 20.77
CA VAL A 196 -26.31 28.28 20.63
C VAL A 196 -24.92 28.78 21.00
N ALA A 197 -24.29 28.12 21.97
CA ALA A 197 -22.90 28.39 22.31
C ALA A 197 -21.98 27.92 21.17
N PRO A 198 -20.86 28.62 20.89
CA PRO A 198 -19.89 28.16 19.91
C PRO A 198 -19.33 26.80 20.32
N PHE A 199 -19.31 25.86 19.37
CA PHE A 199 -18.79 24.51 19.57
C PHE A 199 -17.87 24.11 18.40
N TYR A 200 -17.04 23.11 18.64
CA TYR A 200 -16.24 22.45 17.62
C TYR A 200 -16.59 20.96 17.66
N PHE A 201 -16.87 20.37 16.49
CA PHE A 201 -17.11 18.95 16.35
C PHE A 201 -15.89 18.32 15.68
N GLU A 202 -15.40 17.23 16.27
CA GLU A 202 -14.26 16.47 15.78
C GLU A 202 -14.56 14.98 15.96
N ILE A 203 -14.06 14.16 15.05
CA ILE A 203 -14.10 12.70 15.16
C ILE A 203 -12.76 12.26 15.73
N ASP A 204 -12.80 11.59 16.87
CA ASP A 204 -11.59 11.07 17.53
C ASP A 204 -10.95 9.96 16.68
N THR A 205 -9.74 10.24 16.18
CA THR A 205 -8.92 9.31 15.39
C THR A 205 -7.68 8.83 16.14
N ASN A 206 -7.57 9.14 17.44
CA ASN A 206 -6.43 8.75 18.25
C ASN A 206 -6.27 7.23 18.31
N THR A 207 -5.01 6.79 18.26
CA THR A 207 -4.59 5.40 18.41
C THR A 207 -3.74 5.24 19.67
N GLU A 208 -3.82 4.10 20.35
CA GLU A 208 -3.18 3.83 21.65
C GLU A 208 -1.66 4.14 21.70
N LYS A 209 -0.95 4.11 20.56
CA LYS A 209 0.47 4.47 20.46
C LYS A 209 0.74 5.96 20.74
N ASP A 210 -0.23 6.84 20.47
CA ASP A 210 -0.06 8.28 20.62
C ASP A 210 -0.20 8.75 22.06
N GLU A 211 -0.92 8.02 22.92
CA GLU A 211 -1.08 8.41 24.33
C GLU A 211 0.28 8.48 25.04
N LYS A 212 1.23 7.60 24.68
CA LYS A 212 2.59 7.65 25.22
C LYS A 212 3.34 8.90 24.75
N LEU A 213 3.25 9.25 23.46
CA LEU A 213 3.87 10.45 22.90
C LEU A 213 3.25 11.72 23.52
N GLN A 214 1.91 11.75 23.64
CA GLN A 214 1.20 12.84 24.29
C GLN A 214 1.61 12.97 25.76
N ALA A 215 1.73 11.87 26.50
CA ALA A 215 2.21 11.87 27.87
C ALA A 215 3.65 12.41 27.99
N GLU A 216 4.53 12.08 27.05
CA GLU A 216 5.89 12.63 26.97
C GLU A 216 5.86 14.15 26.69
N VAL A 217 4.99 14.63 25.81
CA VAL A 217 4.80 16.07 25.53
C VAL A 217 4.26 16.81 26.75
N TYR A 218 3.23 16.28 27.42
CA TYR A 218 2.68 16.90 28.63
C TYR A 218 3.68 16.89 29.78
N ASN A 219 4.49 15.83 29.90
CA ASN A 219 5.59 15.81 30.85
C ASN A 219 6.63 16.91 30.54
N LEU A 220 7.00 17.09 29.27
CA LEU A 220 7.89 18.19 28.85
C LEU A 220 7.30 19.57 29.20
N LEU A 221 6.02 19.80 28.87
CA LEU A 221 5.33 21.06 29.18
C LEU A 221 5.27 21.33 30.69
N SER A 222 5.00 20.29 31.48
CA SER A 222 5.01 20.37 32.95
C SER A 222 6.41 20.69 33.49
N ASN A 223 7.46 20.06 32.94
CA ASN A 223 8.86 20.34 33.29
C ASN A 223 9.29 21.77 32.89
N MET A 224 8.69 22.35 31.85
CA MET A 224 8.86 23.76 31.48
C MET A 224 8.07 24.73 32.37
N GLY A 225 7.31 24.22 33.36
CA GLY A 225 6.54 25.02 34.32
C GLY A 225 5.14 25.41 33.84
N ILE A 226 4.65 24.83 32.73
CA ILE A 226 3.31 25.10 32.20
C ILE A 226 2.31 24.20 32.92
N LYS A 227 1.30 24.81 33.57
CA LYS A 227 0.17 24.07 34.16
C LYS A 227 -0.86 23.77 33.07
N VAL A 228 -1.08 22.50 32.79
CA VAL A 228 -2.02 22.02 31.77
C VAL A 228 -3.42 21.86 32.40
N PRO A 229 -4.49 22.48 31.88
CA PRO A 229 -5.80 22.36 32.53
C PRO A 229 -6.23 20.90 32.76
N LEU A 230 -6.69 20.54 33.98
CA LEU A 230 -7.04 19.15 34.33
C LEU A 230 -8.11 18.59 33.40
N LYS A 231 -9.17 19.37 33.14
CA LYS A 231 -10.23 19.04 32.20
C LYS A 231 -9.72 18.69 30.80
N HIS A 232 -8.60 19.28 30.38
CA HIS A 232 -7.97 18.94 29.10
C HIS A 232 -7.29 17.57 29.17
N LEU A 233 -6.51 17.29 30.23
CA LEU A 233 -5.90 15.97 30.43
C LEU A 233 -6.95 14.85 30.58
N GLU A 234 -8.04 15.13 31.27
CA GLU A 234 -9.15 14.17 31.46
C GLU A 234 -9.79 13.81 30.13
N ASN A 235 -10.06 14.81 29.29
CA ASN A 235 -10.61 14.59 27.95
C ASN A 235 -9.62 13.88 27.02
N THR A 236 -8.33 14.26 27.07
CA THR A 236 -7.30 13.70 26.19
C THR A 236 -7.00 12.23 26.51
N PHE A 237 -6.89 11.87 27.79
CA PHE A 237 -6.58 10.49 28.20
C PHE A 237 -7.82 9.67 28.57
N LYS A 238 -9.02 10.25 28.51
CA LYS A 238 -10.30 9.63 28.90
C LYS A 238 -10.26 9.11 30.35
N ILE A 239 -9.66 9.89 31.25
CA ILE A 239 -9.55 9.60 32.69
C ILE A 239 -10.36 10.65 33.46
N GLU A 240 -11.24 10.25 34.36
CA GLU A 240 -12.01 11.17 35.20
C GLU A 240 -11.38 11.36 36.59
N GLY A 241 -11.52 12.56 37.16
CA GLY A 241 -11.16 12.85 38.56
C GLY A 241 -9.68 13.13 38.76
N LEU A 242 -9.02 13.77 37.80
CA LEU A 242 -7.63 14.16 37.95
C LEU A 242 -7.50 15.33 38.94
N GLU A 243 -6.63 15.18 39.92
CA GLU A 243 -6.30 16.23 40.88
C GLU A 243 -4.82 16.58 40.80
N TYR A 244 -4.53 17.88 40.79
CA TYR A 244 -3.17 18.34 41.03
C TYR A 244 -2.79 18.05 42.48
N ARG A 245 -1.65 17.39 42.68
CA ARG A 245 -1.06 17.36 44.01
C ARG A 245 -0.60 18.76 44.40
N ASP A 246 -1.22 19.30 45.45
CA ASP A 246 -0.79 20.55 46.06
C ASP A 246 0.57 20.35 46.74
N ASN A 247 1.57 21.09 46.25
CA ASN A 247 2.98 21.11 46.66
C ASN A 247 3.81 19.90 46.20
N ILE A 248 4.57 20.14 45.14
CA ILE A 248 5.76 19.35 44.83
C ILE A 248 6.92 20.08 45.52
N ASP A 249 7.25 19.68 46.76
CA ASP A 249 8.66 19.74 47.13
C ASP A 249 9.34 18.75 46.18
N LEU A 250 9.92 19.28 45.10
CA LEU A 250 10.77 18.51 44.20
C LEU A 250 12.00 18.15 45.01
N ASP A 251 11.88 17.13 45.85
CA ASP A 251 13.02 16.47 46.42
C ASP A 251 13.76 15.84 45.23
N ILE A 252 14.83 16.52 44.81
CA ILE A 252 15.71 16.14 43.70
C ILE A 252 16.26 14.71 43.93
N ASN A 253 16.12 14.18 45.16
CA ASN A 253 16.53 12.84 45.57
C ASN A 253 15.38 11.85 45.84
N SER A 254 14.11 12.19 45.59
CA SER A 254 13.04 11.20 45.67
C SER A 254 13.16 10.19 44.51
N PRO A 255 13.00 8.87 44.75
CA PRO A 255 13.26 7.83 43.75
C PRO A 255 12.28 7.81 42.56
N LEU A 256 11.32 8.74 42.52
CA LEU A 256 10.40 8.97 41.41
C LEU A 256 10.87 10.07 40.46
N SER A 257 11.90 10.83 40.83
CA SER A 257 12.61 11.75 39.95
C SER A 257 13.83 11.06 39.32
N PHE A 258 13.85 11.06 38.00
CA PHE A 258 15.03 10.91 37.13
C PHE A 258 15.81 9.59 37.07
N LYS A 259 15.63 8.59 37.96
CA LYS A 259 16.45 7.35 37.88
C LYS A 259 15.84 6.15 37.15
N ASN A 260 14.53 6.11 36.94
CA ASN A 260 13.86 4.93 36.35
C ASN A 260 13.56 5.01 34.83
N MET A 261 13.72 6.17 34.20
CA MET A 261 13.74 6.25 32.72
C MET A 261 15.12 5.94 32.13
N GLN A 262 16.20 6.20 32.88
CA GLN A 262 17.54 5.70 32.52
C GLN A 262 17.72 4.24 32.93
N LYS A 263 17.16 3.76 34.05
CA LYS A 263 17.16 2.33 34.36
C LYS A 263 16.26 1.45 33.51
N ASN A 264 15.22 1.95 32.85
CA ASN A 264 14.53 1.17 31.79
C ASN A 264 15.19 1.34 30.40
N ARG A 265 16.23 2.17 30.30
CA ARG A 265 17.20 2.14 29.19
C ARG A 265 18.45 1.30 29.52
N GLU A 266 18.74 1.05 30.81
CA GLU A 266 19.90 0.29 31.30
C GLU A 266 19.54 -1.01 32.05
N ILE A 267 18.27 -1.43 32.09
CA ILE A 267 17.81 -2.74 32.59
C ILE A 267 16.83 -3.33 31.55
N LYS A 268 17.30 -3.40 30.30
CA LYS A 268 17.30 -4.68 29.57
C LYS A 268 18.73 -5.23 29.43
N ASP A 269 19.66 -4.72 30.24
CA ASP A 269 20.94 -5.39 30.51
C ASP A 269 20.71 -6.49 31.56
N GLY A 270 20.19 -7.59 31.05
CA GLY A 270 19.91 -8.82 31.77
C GLY A 270 19.74 -9.94 30.76
N ASN A 271 20.85 -10.31 30.12
CA ASN A 271 21.05 -11.50 29.30
C ASN A 271 20.08 -11.70 28.11
N ILE A 272 20.20 -10.84 27.12
CA ILE A 272 20.38 -11.36 25.75
C ILE A 272 21.70 -10.80 25.30
N ASN A 273 22.75 -11.62 25.37
CA ASN A 273 24.08 -11.28 24.87
C ASN A 273 23.93 -10.76 23.44
N THR A 274 24.01 -9.44 23.29
CA THR A 274 24.05 -8.77 21.99
C THR A 274 25.36 -9.08 21.27
N LEU A 275 26.43 -9.44 22.01
CA LEU A 275 27.63 -10.06 21.42
C LEU A 275 27.31 -11.40 20.74
N ASP A 276 26.46 -12.28 21.29
CA ASP A 276 26.14 -13.56 20.62
C ASP A 276 25.33 -13.35 19.32
N SER A 277 24.68 -12.20 19.18
CA SER A 277 23.90 -11.83 17.97
C SER A 277 24.76 -11.07 16.96
N ILE A 278 25.72 -10.26 17.43
CA ILE A 278 26.70 -9.56 16.61
C ILE A 278 27.78 -10.54 16.13
N ASP A 279 28.26 -11.47 16.94
CA ASP A 279 29.18 -12.55 16.54
C ASP A 279 28.49 -13.52 15.55
N LYS A 280 27.17 -13.74 15.68
CA LYS A 280 26.37 -14.45 14.68
C LYS A 280 26.20 -13.66 13.38
N LEU A 281 26.11 -12.34 13.45
CA LEU A 281 26.06 -11.44 12.29
C LEU A 281 27.44 -11.36 11.60
N GLU A 282 28.54 -11.25 12.36
CA GLU A 282 29.92 -11.30 11.85
C GLU A 282 30.21 -12.63 11.14
N HIS A 283 29.71 -13.76 11.65
CA HIS A 283 29.84 -15.06 10.97
C HIS A 283 28.95 -15.21 9.72
N THR A 284 27.92 -14.38 9.52
CA THR A 284 27.10 -14.37 8.30
C THR A 284 27.51 -13.32 7.26
N LEU A 285 28.24 -12.29 7.69
CA LEU A 285 28.62 -11.12 6.88
C LEU A 285 30.08 -11.14 6.44
N SER A 286 30.83 -12.21 6.73
CA SER A 286 32.17 -12.37 6.13
C SER A 286 32.03 -12.44 4.61
N PRO A 287 32.73 -11.57 3.86
CA PRO A 287 32.74 -11.65 2.41
C PRO A 287 33.20 -13.05 1.99
N LYS A 288 32.50 -13.66 1.03
CA LYS A 288 33.02 -14.88 0.40
C LYS A 288 34.23 -14.45 -0.42
N ASP A 289 35.43 -14.79 0.06
CA ASP A 289 36.76 -14.51 -0.50
C ASP A 289 36.97 -14.97 -1.95
N THR A 290 36.19 -14.45 -2.90
CA THR A 290 36.38 -14.71 -4.32
C THR A 290 36.95 -13.50 -5.07
N PHE A 291 36.96 -12.31 -4.47
CA PHE A 291 37.47 -11.11 -5.12
C PHE A 291 38.19 -10.16 -4.15
N ASN A 292 39.41 -9.75 -4.50
CA ASN A 292 40.23 -8.86 -3.65
C ASN A 292 39.74 -7.40 -3.75
N LEU A 293 38.59 -7.12 -3.12
CA LEU A 293 37.92 -5.82 -3.16
C LEU A 293 38.81 -4.68 -2.61
N ASN A 294 39.64 -4.99 -1.61
CA ASN A 294 40.59 -4.06 -1.00
C ASN A 294 41.59 -3.45 -1.99
N ALA A 295 41.98 -4.19 -3.03
CA ALA A 295 42.89 -3.69 -4.06
C ALA A 295 42.20 -2.70 -5.02
N LEU A 296 40.90 -2.89 -5.27
CA LEU A 296 40.10 -2.03 -6.14
C LEU A 296 39.76 -0.70 -5.48
N LEU A 297 39.44 -0.74 -4.19
CA LEU A 297 38.96 0.42 -3.42
C LEU A 297 40.08 1.42 -3.08
N LYS A 298 41.35 1.01 -3.16
CA LYS A 298 42.51 1.85 -2.83
C LYS A 298 42.64 3.09 -3.72
N ASP A 299 42.11 3.01 -4.95
CA ASP A 299 42.17 4.07 -5.96
C ASP A 299 40.83 4.79 -6.17
N CYS A 300 39.83 4.58 -5.30
CA CYS A 300 38.48 5.13 -5.43
C CYS A 300 38.13 6.00 -4.21
N LYS A 301 37.60 7.20 -4.44
CA LYS A 301 37.21 8.13 -3.37
C LYS A 301 35.75 8.00 -2.98
N THR A 302 34.90 7.60 -3.92
CA THR A 302 33.45 7.45 -3.74
C THR A 302 32.97 6.06 -4.12
N TYR A 303 31.82 5.66 -3.59
CA TYR A 303 31.22 4.36 -3.90
C TYR A 303 30.80 4.26 -5.37
N ASP A 304 30.38 5.37 -5.98
CA ASP A 304 30.01 5.42 -7.40
C ASP A 304 31.21 5.14 -8.32
N GLU A 305 32.40 5.64 -7.97
CA GLU A 305 33.64 5.34 -8.72
C GLU A 305 34.02 3.85 -8.64
N ALA A 306 33.78 3.22 -7.48
CA ALA A 306 34.04 1.79 -7.29
C ALA A 306 33.07 0.92 -8.12
N PHE A 307 31.79 1.29 -8.17
CA PHE A 307 30.78 0.64 -9.00
C PHE A 307 31.13 0.73 -10.50
N LEU A 308 31.51 1.91 -10.98
CA LEU A 308 31.88 2.10 -12.39
C LEU A 308 33.12 1.29 -12.79
N LYS A 309 34.12 1.17 -11.89
CA LYS A 309 35.28 0.30 -12.13
C LYS A 309 34.90 -1.18 -12.17
N LEU A 310 34.01 -1.64 -11.29
CA LEU A 310 33.52 -3.02 -11.29
C LEU A 310 32.83 -3.38 -12.61
N GLU A 311 31.94 -2.50 -13.11
CA GLU A 311 31.26 -2.69 -14.39
C GLU A 311 32.22 -2.72 -15.60
N SER A 312 33.35 -2.03 -15.50
CA SER A 312 34.37 -2.03 -16.55
C SER A 312 35.22 -3.32 -16.58
N MET A 313 35.37 -3.99 -15.44
CA MET A 313 36.28 -5.14 -15.27
C MET A 313 35.58 -6.50 -15.38
N LEU A 314 34.29 -6.59 -15.05
CA LEU A 314 33.55 -7.85 -14.96
C LEU A 314 32.25 -7.78 -15.76
N LYS A 315 31.79 -8.92 -16.29
CA LYS A 315 30.53 -9.04 -17.03
C LYS A 315 29.77 -10.29 -16.63
N GLY A 316 28.43 -10.22 -16.66
CA GLY A 316 27.55 -11.34 -16.35
C GLY A 316 27.42 -11.62 -14.86
N SER A 317 27.28 -12.89 -14.47
CA SER A 317 27.05 -13.32 -13.08
C SER A 317 28.13 -12.86 -12.09
N ASP A 318 29.37 -12.76 -12.54
CA ASP A 318 30.50 -12.38 -11.68
C ASP A 318 30.45 -10.89 -11.30
N LEU A 319 29.82 -10.06 -12.14
CA LEU A 319 29.58 -8.65 -11.83
C LEU A 319 28.48 -8.49 -10.78
N GLU A 320 27.41 -9.29 -10.86
CA GLU A 320 26.32 -9.26 -9.86
C GLU A 320 26.84 -9.68 -8.48
N LEU A 321 27.64 -10.75 -8.42
CA LEU A 321 28.26 -11.20 -7.17
C LEU A 321 29.19 -10.12 -6.58
N ALA A 322 30.00 -9.46 -7.41
CA ALA A 322 30.88 -8.39 -6.94
C ALA A 322 30.12 -7.12 -6.49
N LYS A 323 28.98 -6.82 -7.12
CA LYS A 323 28.09 -5.71 -6.73
C LYS A 323 27.39 -5.97 -5.41
N ASP A 324 26.94 -7.20 -5.18
CA ASP A 324 26.34 -7.61 -3.91
C ASP A 324 27.37 -7.54 -2.78
N GLU A 325 28.60 -7.96 -3.03
CA GLU A 325 29.69 -7.88 -2.06
C GLU A 325 30.03 -6.41 -1.71
N LEU A 326 30.18 -5.54 -2.70
CA LEU A 326 30.39 -4.09 -2.48
C LEU A 326 29.22 -3.45 -1.70
N SER A 327 27.99 -3.85 -1.99
CA SER A 327 26.79 -3.35 -1.30
C SER A 327 26.79 -3.76 0.18
N ASN A 328 27.24 -4.97 0.50
CA ASN A 328 27.42 -5.42 1.88
C ASN A 328 28.51 -4.63 2.61
N TYR A 329 29.62 -4.32 1.95
CA TYR A 329 30.66 -3.46 2.51
C TYR A 329 30.15 -2.03 2.80
N ILE A 330 29.32 -1.47 1.92
CA ILE A 330 28.68 -0.17 2.13
C ILE A 330 27.73 -0.21 3.33
N ALA A 331 26.90 -1.25 3.42
CA ALA A 331 25.98 -1.44 4.54
C ALA A 331 26.74 -1.52 5.88
N ASN A 332 27.85 -2.26 5.91
CA ASN A 332 28.72 -2.35 7.09
C ASN A 332 29.31 -0.97 7.45
N ALA A 333 29.87 -0.22 6.49
CA ALA A 333 30.44 1.10 6.75
C ALA A 333 29.39 2.13 7.25
N MET A 334 28.15 2.05 6.73
CA MET A 334 27.04 2.90 7.19
C MET A 334 26.62 2.60 8.63
N ILE A 335 26.61 1.32 9.03
CA ILE A 335 26.33 0.92 10.42
C ILE A 335 27.37 1.52 11.39
N TYR A 336 28.63 1.60 10.96
CA TYR A 336 29.71 2.22 11.73
C TYR A 336 29.81 3.75 11.57
N GLY A 337 28.90 4.38 10.83
CA GLY A 337 28.82 5.84 10.67
C GLY A 337 29.94 6.46 9.82
N LYS A 338 30.60 5.68 8.95
CA LYS A 338 31.70 6.12 8.09
C LYS A 338 31.22 6.30 6.65
N GLY A 339 31.11 7.56 6.21
CA GLY A 339 30.51 7.94 4.92
C GLY A 339 31.44 7.97 3.69
N SER A 340 32.64 7.39 3.76
CA SER A 340 33.58 7.40 2.64
C SER A 340 34.47 6.15 2.62
N VAL A 341 34.79 5.66 1.41
CA VAL A 341 35.58 4.44 1.14
C VAL A 341 36.95 4.45 1.84
N HIS A 342 37.52 5.63 2.09
CA HIS A 342 38.84 5.77 2.72
C HIS A 342 38.85 5.81 4.24
N ASN A 343 37.70 5.85 4.91
CA ASN A 343 37.69 5.98 6.38
C ASN A 343 37.98 4.66 7.13
N ASP A 344 38.24 3.56 6.40
CA ASP A 344 38.43 2.19 6.94
C ASP A 344 39.60 1.41 6.32
N LEU A 345 40.64 2.08 5.78
CA LEU A 345 41.94 1.43 5.57
C LEU A 345 42.92 1.76 6.70
#